data_AF-A0AAN9VKC3-F1
#
_entry.id   AF-A0AAN9VKC3-F1
#
_cell.length_a   1.000
_cell.length_b   1.000
_cell.length_c   1.000
_cell.angle_alpha   90.00
_cell.angle_beta   90.00
_cell.angle_gamma   90.00
#
_symmetry.space_group_name_H-M   'P 1'
#
loop_
_entity.id
_entity.type
_entity.pdbx_description
1 polymer ?
#
loop_
_entity_poly.entity_id
_entity_poly.type
_entity_poly.pdbx_seq_one_letter_code
_entity_poly.pdbx_strand_id
1 'polypeptide(L)'
;METFVRFRHQKVYRERRMTEERSYKTLYRFHAENVQWLANYFLGEYNETRGGAVNNETKMRIFLRYLADPGFQIGVAEDIGVDQSTISKTFSYVLNRIVEKRNEWVKFPLQLWL
;
A
#
# COMPACT_ATOMS: atom_id res chain seq x y z
N MET A 1 18.93 -31.64 -33.60
CA MET A 1 19.02 -30.74 -32.44
C MET A 1 17.79 -29.86 -32.46
N GLU A 2 16.75 -30.21 -31.70
CA GLU A 2 15.53 -29.41 -31.60
C GLU A 2 15.72 -28.28 -30.59
N THR A 3 15.57 -27.05 -31.04
CA THR A 3 15.60 -25.84 -30.21
C THR A 3 14.22 -25.64 -29.58
N PHE A 4 14.10 -25.98 -28.29
CA PHE A 4 12.91 -25.64 -27.50
C PHE A 4 12.83 -24.12 -27.29
N VAL A 5 12.06 -23.44 -28.14
CA VAL A 5 11.70 -22.03 -27.93
C VAL A 5 10.68 -21.97 -26.80
N ARG A 6 11.10 -21.48 -25.63
CA ARG A 6 10.19 -21.22 -24.50
C ARG A 6 9.23 -20.10 -24.88
N PHE A 7 7.98 -20.45 -25.21
CA PHE A 7 6.89 -19.49 -25.30
C PHE A 7 6.72 -18.82 -23.93
N ARG A 8 7.04 -17.52 -23.85
CA ARG A 8 6.72 -16.71 -22.67
C ARG A 8 5.20 -16.52 -22.67
N HIS A 9 4.52 -17.04 -21.65
CA HIS A 9 3.13 -16.70 -21.39
C HIS A 9 2.99 -15.17 -21.32
N GLN A 10 2.12 -14.62 -22.17
CA GLN A 10 1.79 -13.20 -22.13
C GLN A 10 1.12 -12.93 -20.79
N LYS A 11 1.70 -12.01 -20.00
CA LYS A 11 1.10 -11.58 -18.74
C LYS A 11 -0.17 -10.79 -19.07
N VAL A 12 -1.32 -11.43 -18.88
CA VAL A 12 -2.62 -10.75 -18.94
C VAL A 12 -2.81 -10.04 -17.62
N TYR A 13 -2.69 -8.71 -17.64
CA TYR A 13 -3.02 -7.87 -16.50
C TYR A 13 -4.52 -7.58 -16.54
N ARG A 14 -5.21 -7.77 -15.41
CA ARG A 14 -6.58 -7.28 -15.27
C ARG A 14 -6.59 -5.76 -15.34
N GLU A 15 -7.62 -5.22 -15.96
CA GLU A 15 -7.81 -3.78 -16.07
C GLU A 15 -7.93 -3.18 -14.66
N ARG A 16 -7.10 -2.17 -14.36
CA ARG A 16 -7.13 -1.50 -13.06
C ARG A 16 -8.40 -0.66 -13.00
N ARG A 17 -9.27 -0.92 -12.02
CA ARG A 17 -10.42 -0.04 -11.77
C ARG A 17 -9.88 1.34 -11.39
N MET A 18 -10.12 2.34 -12.25
CA MET A 18 -9.82 3.73 -11.89
C MET A 18 -10.65 4.07 -10.64
N THR A 19 -9.96 4.42 -9.57
CA THR A 19 -10.57 4.66 -8.27
C THR A 19 -11.06 6.11 -8.24
N GLU A 20 -12.36 6.32 -8.45
CA GLU A 20 -12.98 7.65 -8.36
C GLU A 20 -12.78 8.28 -6.97
N GLU A 21 -12.84 9.61 -6.85
CA GLU A 21 -12.67 10.29 -5.56
C GLU A 21 -13.69 9.85 -4.50
N ARG A 22 -14.94 9.57 -4.91
CA ARG A 22 -15.97 8.97 -4.02
C ARG A 22 -15.56 7.60 -3.48
N SER A 23 -14.76 6.86 -4.25
CA SER A 23 -14.23 5.57 -3.85
C SER A 23 -13.18 5.71 -2.75
N TYR A 24 -12.38 6.77 -2.73
CA TYR A 24 -11.36 6.99 -1.68
C TYR A 24 -11.96 7.11 -0.28
N LYS A 25 -12.99 7.97 -0.12
CA LYS A 25 -13.65 8.15 1.18
C LYS A 25 -14.36 6.87 1.65
N THR A 26 -14.88 6.10 0.71
CA THR A 26 -15.59 4.85 0.98
C THR A 26 -14.62 3.73 1.38
N LEU A 27 -13.54 3.54 0.61
CA LEU A 27 -12.59 2.44 0.77
C LEU A 27 -11.54 2.67 1.85
N TYR A 28 -11.10 3.92 2.02
CA TYR A 28 -9.97 4.26 2.89
C TYR A 28 -10.36 5.17 4.05
N ARG A 29 -11.58 5.75 4.06
CA ARG A 29 -12.02 6.79 5.00
C ARG A 29 -11.25 8.11 4.89
N PHE A 30 -10.44 8.27 3.85
CA PHE A 30 -9.62 9.46 3.57
C PHE A 30 -9.93 10.03 2.18
N HIS A 31 -9.61 11.32 1.98
CA HIS A 31 -9.52 11.93 0.65
C HIS A 31 -8.22 11.51 -0.04
N ALA A 32 -8.17 11.58 -1.38
CA ALA A 32 -6.98 11.18 -2.14
C ALA A 32 -5.73 11.96 -1.72
N GLU A 33 -5.86 13.27 -1.51
CA GLU A 33 -4.80 14.16 -1.04
C GLU A 33 -4.22 13.71 0.31
N ASN A 34 -5.08 13.27 1.24
CA ASN A 34 -4.65 12.77 2.54
C ASN A 34 -3.85 11.47 2.38
N VAL A 35 -4.28 10.57 1.50
CA VAL A 35 -3.57 9.32 1.23
C VAL A 35 -2.19 9.60 0.61
N GLN A 36 -2.12 10.54 -0.33
CA GLN A 36 -0.86 10.96 -0.94
C GLN A 36 0.08 11.61 0.09
N TRP A 37 -0.46 12.48 0.93
CA TRP A 37 0.30 13.10 2.02
C TRP A 37 0.86 12.05 2.98
N LEU A 38 0.05 11.09 3.42
CA LEU A 38 0.48 9.98 4.27
C LEU A 38 1.59 9.15 3.60
N ALA A 39 1.45 8.85 2.31
CA ALA A 39 2.44 8.11 1.56
C ALA A 39 3.79 8.85 1.53
N ASN A 40 3.77 10.14 1.24
CA ASN A 40 4.99 10.97 1.24
C ASN A 40 5.58 11.10 2.65
N TYR A 41 4.75 11.33 3.65
CA TYR A 41 5.20 11.54 5.02
C TYR A 41 5.83 10.28 5.64
N PHE A 42 5.24 9.09 5.44
CA PHE A 42 5.73 7.85 6.04
C PHE A 42 6.71 7.07 5.16
N LEU A 43 6.56 7.11 3.83
CA LEU A 43 7.35 6.28 2.92
C LEU A 43 8.41 7.08 2.14
N GLY A 44 8.37 8.41 2.21
CA GLY A 44 9.30 9.30 1.52
C GLY A 44 9.08 9.37 0.00
N GLU A 45 10.03 10.02 -0.68
CA GLU A 45 10.05 10.09 -2.14
C GLU A 45 10.39 8.73 -2.77
N TYR A 46 9.72 8.42 -3.87
CA TYR A 46 9.84 7.13 -4.54
C TYR A 46 11.05 7.11 -5.47
N ASN A 47 12.16 6.49 -5.04
CA ASN A 47 13.38 6.31 -5.86
C ASN A 47 13.48 4.93 -6.53
N GLU A 48 12.39 4.16 -6.60
CA GLU A 48 12.43 2.80 -7.14
C GLU A 48 12.16 2.81 -8.67
N THR A 49 13.21 2.65 -9.47
CA THR A 49 13.15 2.70 -10.94
C THR A 49 12.73 1.38 -11.62
N ARG A 50 12.38 0.36 -10.84
CA ARG A 50 11.91 -0.92 -11.37
C ARG A 50 10.44 -0.79 -11.77
N GLY A 51 10.15 -0.70 -13.07
CA GLY A 51 8.80 -0.46 -13.63
C GLY A 51 7.68 -1.46 -13.30
N GLY A 52 7.92 -2.44 -12.43
CA GLY A 52 6.90 -3.35 -11.88
C GLY A 52 6.71 -3.25 -10.36
N ALA A 53 7.43 -2.36 -9.67
CA ALA A 53 7.30 -2.17 -8.24
C ALA A 53 6.05 -1.34 -7.91
N VAL A 54 5.41 -1.65 -6.78
CA VAL A 54 4.26 -0.90 -6.27
C VAL A 54 4.74 0.48 -5.83
N ASN A 55 4.09 1.55 -6.31
CA ASN A 55 4.43 2.92 -5.91
C ASN A 55 4.03 3.21 -4.44
N ASN A 56 4.63 4.23 -3.82
CA ASN A 56 4.39 4.52 -2.40
C ASN A 56 2.93 4.84 -2.10
N GLU A 57 2.23 5.55 -2.99
CA GLU A 57 0.80 5.82 -2.85
C GLU A 57 -0.02 4.52 -2.83
N THR A 58 0.24 3.58 -3.74
CA THR A 58 -0.43 2.28 -3.78
C THR A 58 -0.10 1.45 -2.55
N LYS A 59 1.14 1.52 -2.04
CA LYS A 59 1.50 0.86 -0.78
C LYS A 59 0.67 1.39 0.39
N MET A 60 0.50 2.72 0.46
CA MET A 60 -0.34 3.34 1.49
C MET A 60 -1.82 2.97 1.32
N ARG A 61 -2.33 2.93 0.08
CA ARG A 61 -3.70 2.47 -0.22
C ARG A 61 -3.93 1.02 0.21
N ILE A 62 -2.98 0.12 -0.04
CA ILE A 62 -3.03 -1.27 0.43
C ILE A 62 -3.13 -1.31 1.95
N PHE A 63 -2.27 -0.56 2.64
CA PHE A 63 -2.25 -0.50 4.09
C PHE A 63 -3.58 0.02 4.66
N LEU A 64 -4.09 1.13 4.15
CA LEU A 64 -5.35 1.73 4.60
C LEU A 64 -6.56 0.83 4.30
N ARG A 65 -6.60 0.18 3.13
CA ARG A 65 -7.68 -0.76 2.81
C ARG A 65 -7.72 -1.92 3.79
N TYR A 66 -6.54 -2.46 4.11
CA TYR A 66 -6.41 -3.56 5.05
C TYR A 66 -6.89 -3.17 6.45
N LEU A 67 -6.58 -1.95 6.92
CA LEU A 67 -7.07 -1.45 8.20
C LEU A 67 -8.57 -1.17 8.22
N ALA A 68 -9.13 -0.72 7.10
CA ALA A 68 -10.57 -0.45 6.98
C ALA A 68 -11.41 -1.73 6.98
N ASP A 69 -10.84 -2.87 6.60
CA ASP A 69 -11.51 -4.17 6.55
C ASP A 69 -10.53 -5.34 6.85
N PRO A 70 -10.16 -5.51 8.14
CA PRO A 70 -9.19 -6.52 8.56
C PRO A 70 -9.81 -7.92 8.53
N GLY A 71 -9.62 -8.61 7.40
CA GLY A 71 -10.13 -9.98 7.19
C GLY A 71 -10.25 -10.36 5.72
N PHE A 72 -10.22 -9.37 4.82
CA PHE A 72 -10.53 -9.58 3.41
C PHE A 72 -9.35 -9.28 2.47
N GLN A 73 -8.21 -9.94 2.70
CA GLN A 73 -7.00 -9.80 1.84
C GLN A 73 -7.30 -10.04 0.36
N ILE A 74 -8.20 -10.98 0.06
CA ILE A 74 -8.62 -11.30 -1.31
C ILE A 74 -9.33 -10.10 -1.96
N GLY A 75 -10.27 -9.44 -1.28
CA GLY A 75 -10.90 -8.25 -1.85
C GLY A 75 -9.99 -7.04 -1.91
N VAL A 76 -9.03 -6.90 -0.98
CA VAL A 76 -7.99 -5.86 -1.12
C VAL A 76 -7.13 -6.11 -2.36
N ALA A 77 -6.81 -7.38 -2.67
CA ALA A 77 -6.09 -7.78 -3.87
C ALA A 77 -6.88 -7.47 -5.13
N GLU A 78 -8.18 -7.76 -5.13
CA GLU A 78 -9.08 -7.48 -6.25
C GLU A 78 -9.32 -5.99 -6.46
N ASP A 79 -9.55 -5.22 -5.40
CA ASP A 79 -9.79 -3.78 -5.44
C ASP A 79 -8.58 -3.00 -5.98
N ILE A 80 -7.37 -3.46 -5.65
CA ILE A 80 -6.12 -2.76 -5.99
C ILE A 80 -5.43 -3.39 -7.22
N GLY A 81 -5.75 -4.63 -7.56
CA GLY A 81 -5.15 -5.36 -8.69
C GLY A 81 -3.73 -5.88 -8.40
N VAL A 82 -3.49 -6.37 -7.18
CA VAL A 82 -2.19 -6.93 -6.75
C VAL A 82 -2.35 -8.36 -6.22
N ASP A 83 -1.26 -9.13 -6.23
CA ASP A 83 -1.25 -10.48 -5.65
C ASP A 83 -1.36 -10.44 -4.12
N GLN A 84 -2.03 -11.43 -3.51
CA GLN A 84 -2.24 -11.50 -2.06
C GLN A 84 -0.90 -11.46 -1.27
N SER A 85 0.15 -12.10 -1.78
CA SER A 85 1.47 -12.07 -1.12
C SER A 85 2.08 -10.66 -1.11
N THR A 86 1.72 -9.83 -2.09
CA THR A 86 2.13 -8.43 -2.17
C THR A 86 1.46 -7.62 -1.06
N ILE A 87 0.22 -7.93 -0.70
CA ILE A 87 -0.52 -7.24 0.37
C ILE A 87 0.17 -7.44 1.71
N SER A 88 0.41 -8.68 2.10
CA SER A 88 1.02 -8.98 3.41
C SER A 88 2.39 -8.32 3.57
N LYS A 89 3.26 -8.42 2.55
CA LYS A 89 4.57 -7.76 2.54
C LYS A 89 4.46 -6.25 2.61
N THR A 90 3.54 -5.66 1.85
CA THR A 90 3.32 -4.22 1.82
C THR A 90 2.76 -3.70 3.14
N PHE A 91 1.82 -4.42 3.74
CA PHE A 91 1.24 -4.05 5.02
C PHE A 91 2.32 -3.98 6.11
N SER A 92 3.12 -5.06 6.26
CA SER A 92 4.21 -5.09 7.24
C SER A 92 5.24 -3.99 6.99
N TYR A 93 5.57 -3.72 5.73
CA TYR A 93 6.48 -2.64 5.36
C TYR A 93 5.95 -1.26 5.80
N VAL A 94 4.71 -0.92 5.46
CA VAL A 94 4.11 0.38 5.83
C VAL A 94 3.92 0.49 7.34
N LEU A 95 3.52 -0.59 8.03
CA LEU A 95 3.40 -0.62 9.49
C LEU A 95 4.72 -0.25 10.17
N ASN A 96 5.83 -0.86 9.74
CA ASN A 96 7.14 -0.58 10.31
C ASN A 96 7.53 0.91 10.13
N ARG A 97 7.27 1.48 8.95
CA ARG A 97 7.53 2.91 8.69
C ARG A 97 6.72 3.84 9.59
N ILE A 98 5.48 3.50 9.88
CA ILE A 98 4.64 4.28 10.80
C ILE A 98 5.18 4.15 12.24
N VAL A 99 5.52 2.93 12.65
CA VAL A 99 6.06 2.63 13.99
C VAL A 99 7.41 3.32 14.23
N GLU A 100 8.26 3.46 13.21
CA GLU A 100 9.52 4.22 13.26
C GLU A 100 9.29 5.69 13.66
N LYS A 101 8.19 6.30 13.22
CA LYS A 101 7.82 7.69 13.55
C LYS A 101 7.01 7.85 14.83
N ARG A 102 6.68 6.77 15.55
CA ARG A 102 5.75 6.82 16.69
C ARG A 102 6.14 7.84 17.77
N ASN A 103 7.44 8.04 17.99
CA ASN A 103 7.95 8.92 19.04
C ASN A 103 7.71 10.41 18.74
N GLU A 104 7.46 10.77 17.48
CA GLU A 104 7.07 12.14 17.10
C GLU A 104 5.61 12.44 17.47
N TRP A 105 4.74 11.42 17.43
CA TRP A 105 3.29 11.56 17.54
C TRP A 105 2.74 11.18 18.91
N VAL A 106 3.28 10.12 19.52
CA VAL A 106 2.81 9.60 20.80
C VAL A 106 3.74 10.09 21.89
N LYS A 107 3.46 11.29 22.41
CA LYS A 107 4.11 11.83 23.60
C LYS A 107 3.23 11.56 24.81
N PHE A 108 3.62 10.62 25.66
CA PHE A 108 3.01 10.50 26.97
C PHE A 108 3.53 11.64 27.85
N PRO A 109 2.67 12.27 28.67
CA PRO A 109 3.14 13.25 29.64
C PRO A 109 4.16 12.55 30.55
N LEU A 110 5.38 13.08 30.60
CA LEU A 110 6.35 12.67 31.59
C LEU A 110 5.80 13.11 32.95
N GLN A 111 5.50 12.14 33.81
CA GLN A 111 5.17 12.40 35.21
C GLN A 111 6.38 13.02 35.90
N LEU A 112 6.46 14.34 35.87
CA LEU A 112 7.26 15.12 36.81
C LEU A 112 6.46 15.17 38.12
N TRP A 113 6.69 14.19 38.99
CA TRP A 113 6.37 14.33 40.40
C TRP A 113 7.45 15.22 41.03
N LEU A 114 7.08 16.48 41.30
CA LEU A 114 7.74 17.31 42.31
C LEU A 114 7.44 16.78 43.70
#